data_AF-A0A2T4CX38-F1
#
_entry.id   AF-A0A2T4CX38-F1
#
_cell.length_a   1.000
_cell.length_b   1.000
_cell.length_c   1.000
_cell.angle_alpha   90.00
_cell.angle_beta   90.00
_cell.angle_gamma   90.00
#
_symmetry.space_group_name_H-M   'P 1'
#
loop_
_entity.id
_entity.type
_entity.pdbx_description
1 polymer ?
#
loop_
_entity_poly.entity_id
_entity_poly.type
_entity_poly.pdbx_seq_one_letter_code
_entity_poly.pdbx_strand_id
1 'polypeptide(L)'
;MKLKTLSIAMMGLVAPGLVAADELIDMQKNANNWVMPAGNYANQRYSELTQITKDNVKDLNMAWSFSTGVLRGHEGNALVMDGTMYVHTAFPNIVFALDLNNDGAIKWKYEPKQNYDETVPVMCCDTVNRGLSYGDGKIFLNQADTTLVALDMETGEVVWSDKRDDPKVGATSTAAAHVFDDKIIVGISGGEFGVRGYVQAYDLDGNVQYKAYSTGPDEEMLVDPEKTTSMLKPVGKDSSLKTWQGDQWKIGGGTTWGWYSYDPDLNMFYYGNGNPSTWNPVQRPGDNKWTMSLWGRDLDTGMAKWVYQMTPYDEWDYDGVNEVILADQKVNGKMRKTAVHFDRNGFGYTMDRVTGELLVAQKYDPAVNWSNGVNLKTGLHDRVAKYSTARNGEDVNTTGICPAALGSKDQQPAAYSPRTGLFYVPTNHVCMDYEPFEVEYVAGQPYVGATLSMYPPEGDTHLGNFIAWDAREGKIVWSNPERFSVWSGALATASDVVFYGTLEGYLKAVDAQSGRELWRFKTPSGIIGNVNTYKHNNKQYISILSGVGGWAGIGMAIPSLENDSDGLGAVGAYKALSSWTNLGGVLSVFSL
;
A
#
# COMPACT_ATOMS: atom_id res chain seq x y z
N MET A 1 -59.15 52.72 22.45
CA MET A 1 -58.07 52.41 21.51
C MET A 1 -57.22 51.31 22.14
N LYS A 2 -57.37 50.05 21.68
CA LYS A 2 -56.66 48.88 22.23
C LYS A 2 -55.39 48.65 21.40
N LEU A 3 -54.21 48.76 22.01
CA LEU A 3 -52.94 48.36 21.36
C LEU A 3 -52.77 46.84 21.52
N LYS A 4 -52.50 46.18 20.39
CA LYS A 4 -52.18 44.76 20.28
C LYS A 4 -50.70 44.53 20.61
N THR A 5 -50.45 43.58 21.50
CA THR A 5 -49.18 42.90 21.71
C THR A 5 -48.89 41.98 20.52
N LEU A 6 -47.72 42.12 19.90
CA LEU A 6 -47.21 41.16 18.91
C LEU A 6 -45.96 40.51 19.51
N SER A 7 -46.07 39.25 19.94
CA SER A 7 -44.93 38.42 20.31
C SER A 7 -44.21 37.97 19.04
N ILE A 8 -42.93 38.29 18.93
CA ILE A 8 -42.03 37.72 17.91
C ILE A 8 -41.41 36.48 18.53
N ALA A 9 -41.83 35.30 18.06
CA ALA A 9 -41.16 34.04 18.34
C ALA A 9 -39.97 33.91 17.38
N MET A 10 -38.75 33.92 17.91
CA MET A 10 -37.56 33.48 17.17
C MET A 10 -37.59 31.95 17.10
N MET A 11 -37.95 31.41 15.95
CA MET A 11 -37.59 30.04 15.57
C MET A 11 -36.11 30.05 15.19
N GLY A 12 -35.26 29.48 16.04
CA GLY A 12 -33.91 29.11 15.65
C GLY A 12 -33.98 27.94 14.67
N LEU A 13 -33.64 28.20 13.41
CA LEU A 13 -33.28 27.16 12.45
C LEU A 13 -31.95 26.57 12.90
N VAL A 14 -31.98 25.39 13.51
CA VAL A 14 -30.82 24.51 13.58
C VAL A 14 -30.70 23.90 12.19
N ALA A 15 -29.66 24.27 11.44
CA ALA A 15 -29.27 23.58 10.23
C ALA A 15 -28.48 22.32 10.63
N PRO A 16 -28.99 21.09 10.38
CA PRO A 16 -28.19 19.89 10.49
C PRO A 16 -27.54 19.64 9.12
N GLY A 17 -26.22 19.83 9.00
CA GLY A 17 -25.55 19.51 7.73
C GLY A 17 -24.13 20.04 7.53
N LEU A 18 -23.35 20.25 8.60
CA LEU A 18 -21.99 20.80 8.48
C LEU A 18 -20.98 20.16 9.44
N VAL A 19 -21.27 18.98 10.01
CA VAL A 19 -20.50 18.43 11.15
C VAL A 19 -19.68 17.18 10.80
N ALA A 20 -19.85 16.56 9.62
CA ALA A 20 -19.16 15.30 9.32
C ALA A 20 -17.74 15.47 8.71
N ALA A 21 -17.43 16.62 8.08
CA ALA A 21 -16.25 16.76 7.23
C ALA A 21 -14.88 16.97 7.95
N ASP A 22 -14.85 16.99 9.29
CA ASP A 22 -13.67 17.43 10.05
C ASP A 22 -13.12 16.40 11.08
N GLU A 23 -13.81 15.28 11.33
CA GLU A 23 -13.47 14.41 12.46
C GLU A 23 -12.07 13.79 12.34
N LEU A 24 -11.78 13.10 11.22
CA LEU A 24 -10.48 12.47 11.00
C LEU A 24 -9.34 13.49 10.88
N ILE A 25 -9.62 14.70 10.38
CA ILE A 25 -8.65 15.79 10.29
C ILE A 25 -8.20 16.22 11.68
N ASP A 26 -9.11 16.26 12.64
CA ASP A 26 -8.80 16.59 14.03
C ASP A 26 -8.22 15.41 14.80
N MET A 27 -8.75 14.20 14.59
CA MET A 27 -8.25 13.01 15.26
C MET A 27 -6.80 12.69 14.89
N GLN A 28 -6.38 12.88 13.63
CA GLN A 28 -4.99 12.64 13.21
C GLN A 28 -3.99 13.62 13.84
N LYS A 29 -4.44 14.80 14.30
CA LYS A 29 -3.59 15.77 15.03
C LYS A 29 -3.33 15.31 16.46
N ASN A 30 -4.17 14.46 17.02
CA ASN A 30 -3.96 13.90 18.34
C ASN A 30 -2.92 12.77 18.26
N ALA A 31 -1.65 13.10 18.52
CA ALA A 31 -0.55 12.15 18.50
C ALA A 31 -0.71 10.96 19.47
N ASN A 32 -1.70 10.98 20.37
CA ASN A 32 -2.01 9.83 21.22
C ASN A 32 -2.72 8.71 20.47
N ASN A 33 -3.37 9.02 19.35
CA ASN A 33 -4.18 8.09 18.55
C ASN A 33 -3.44 7.66 17.28
N TRP A 34 -3.90 6.55 16.70
CA TRP A 34 -3.51 6.08 15.36
C TRP A 34 -4.77 5.65 14.62
N VAL A 35 -5.36 6.56 13.86
CA VAL A 35 -6.78 6.46 13.44
C VAL A 35 -7.00 5.94 12.02
N MET A 36 -5.93 5.77 11.25
CA MET A 36 -5.98 5.31 9.86
C MET A 36 -4.70 4.53 9.51
N PRO A 37 -4.66 3.76 8.41
CA PRO A 37 -3.55 2.86 8.11
C PRO A 37 -2.16 3.53 8.17
N ALA A 38 -2.01 4.73 7.59
CA ALA A 38 -0.75 5.46 7.60
C ALA A 38 -0.59 6.49 8.72
N GLY A 39 -1.56 6.57 9.64
CA GLY A 39 -1.60 7.53 10.74
C GLY A 39 -2.08 8.93 10.33
N ASN A 40 -1.87 9.34 9.08
CA ASN A 40 -2.38 10.60 8.53
C ASN A 40 -2.72 10.48 7.04
N TYR A 41 -3.50 11.45 6.53
CA TYR A 41 -3.91 11.49 5.12
C TYR A 41 -2.75 11.60 4.13
N ALA A 42 -1.61 12.15 4.56
CA ALA A 42 -0.44 12.36 3.72
C ALA A 42 0.42 11.10 3.56
N ASN A 43 0.03 9.95 4.13
CA ASN A 43 0.80 8.71 4.18
C ASN A 43 2.21 8.84 4.76
N GLN A 44 2.45 9.81 5.65
CA GLN A 44 3.82 10.08 6.10
C GLN A 44 4.33 9.05 7.11
N ARG A 45 3.44 8.31 7.78
CA ARG A 45 3.81 7.36 8.86
C ARG A 45 4.77 8.01 9.87
N TYR A 46 4.42 9.22 10.29
CA TYR A 46 5.20 10.04 11.20
C TYR A 46 4.40 10.33 12.46
N SER A 47 5.04 10.18 13.62
CA SER A 47 4.45 10.52 14.90
C SER A 47 5.17 11.67 15.59
N GLU A 48 4.41 12.59 16.18
CA GLU A 48 4.94 13.68 17.00
C GLU A 48 5.36 13.25 18.42
N LEU A 49 5.13 12.00 18.80
CA LEU A 49 5.49 11.50 20.12
C LEU A 49 7.02 11.45 20.30
N THR A 50 7.47 11.87 21.50
CA THR A 50 8.90 12.08 21.82
C THR A 50 9.34 11.39 23.12
N GLN A 51 8.53 10.52 23.71
CA GLN A 51 8.91 9.86 24.97
C GLN A 51 10.02 8.82 24.73
N ILE A 52 9.95 8.07 23.64
CA ILE A 52 11.01 7.17 23.18
C ILE A 52 11.98 7.96 22.32
N THR A 53 13.25 8.04 22.70
CA THR A 53 14.31 8.84 22.08
C THR A 53 15.55 8.00 21.82
N LYS A 54 16.54 8.58 21.14
CA LYS A 54 17.83 7.92 20.89
C LYS A 54 18.57 7.47 22.16
N ASP A 55 18.33 8.17 23.28
CA ASP A 55 19.05 7.94 24.53
C ASP A 55 18.44 6.80 25.37
N ASN A 56 17.12 6.58 25.22
CA ASN A 56 16.36 5.62 26.03
C ASN A 56 15.75 4.47 25.23
N VAL A 57 15.76 4.49 23.89
CA VAL A 57 15.20 3.40 23.06
C VAL A 57 15.87 2.05 23.34
N LYS A 58 17.12 2.05 23.80
CA LYS A 58 17.83 0.84 24.26
C LYS A 58 17.13 0.13 25.43
N ASP A 59 16.33 0.86 26.21
CA ASP A 59 15.61 0.38 27.39
C ASP A 59 14.16 -0.05 27.05
N LEU A 60 13.79 -0.03 25.76
CA LEU A 60 12.47 -0.44 25.30
C LEU A 60 12.26 -1.95 25.52
N ASN A 61 11.15 -2.31 26.15
CA ASN A 61 10.80 -3.70 26.47
C ASN A 61 9.37 -4.01 26.00
N MET A 62 9.09 -5.31 25.77
CA MET A 62 7.73 -5.77 25.48
C MET A 62 6.85 -5.54 26.71
N ALA A 63 5.81 -4.73 26.55
CA ALA A 63 4.84 -4.42 27.58
C ALA A 63 3.78 -5.52 27.69
N TRP A 64 3.26 -5.96 26.56
CA TRP A 64 2.27 -7.04 26.44
C TRP A 64 2.20 -7.53 24.99
N SER A 65 1.46 -8.63 24.77
CA SER A 65 1.24 -9.21 23.45
C SER A 65 -0.16 -9.79 23.34
N PHE A 66 -0.71 -9.84 22.12
CA PHE A 66 -2.01 -10.44 21.82
C PHE A 66 -1.90 -11.38 20.62
N SER A 67 -2.32 -12.64 20.79
CA SER A 67 -2.42 -13.60 19.67
C SER A 67 -3.75 -13.43 18.96
N THR A 68 -3.71 -13.36 17.63
CA THR A 68 -4.90 -13.21 16.79
C THR A 68 -5.68 -14.53 16.63
N GLY A 69 -5.05 -15.66 16.93
CA GLY A 69 -5.60 -17.00 16.65
C GLY A 69 -5.57 -17.41 15.17
N VAL A 70 -5.00 -16.57 14.30
CA VAL A 70 -4.89 -16.79 12.85
C VAL A 70 -3.40 -16.92 12.49
N LEU A 71 -3.06 -17.77 11.52
CA LEU A 71 -1.69 -17.93 10.99
C LEU A 71 -1.51 -17.14 9.68
N ARG A 72 -0.46 -17.46 8.91
CA ARG A 72 -0.10 -16.82 7.62
C ARG A 72 0.23 -15.33 7.78
N GLY A 73 0.30 -14.61 6.66
CA GLY A 73 0.79 -13.24 6.61
C GLY A 73 -0.09 -12.23 7.34
N HIS A 74 0.48 -11.57 8.36
CA HIS A 74 -0.13 -10.45 9.07
C HIS A 74 0.46 -9.12 8.59
N GLU A 75 -0.11 -8.56 7.51
CA GLU A 75 0.19 -7.21 7.01
C GLU A 75 -0.60 -6.12 7.78
N GLY A 76 -0.34 -4.85 7.48
CA GLY A 76 -1.05 -3.71 8.08
C GLY A 76 -0.67 -3.43 9.54
N ASN A 77 -1.46 -2.60 10.20
CA ASN A 77 -1.30 -2.26 11.62
C ASN A 77 -2.65 -2.15 12.32
N ALA A 78 -2.64 -2.20 13.65
CA ALA A 78 -3.82 -1.91 14.47
C ALA A 78 -4.18 -0.41 14.40
N LEU A 79 -5.46 -0.09 14.58
CA LEU A 79 -5.90 1.28 14.89
C LEU A 79 -5.98 1.46 16.42
N VAL A 80 -5.73 2.67 16.92
CA VAL A 80 -5.86 2.99 18.35
C VAL A 80 -6.57 4.31 18.51
N MET A 81 -7.76 4.28 19.12
CA MET A 81 -8.64 5.43 19.33
C MET A 81 -9.29 5.30 20.70
N ASP A 82 -9.21 6.35 21.51
CA ASP A 82 -9.94 6.50 22.77
C ASP A 82 -9.85 5.31 23.72
N GLY A 83 -8.63 4.78 23.89
CA GLY A 83 -8.37 3.65 24.79
C GLY A 83 -8.83 2.29 24.25
N THR A 84 -9.31 2.22 23.01
CA THR A 84 -9.59 0.95 22.31
C THR A 84 -8.57 0.74 21.20
N MET A 85 -8.07 -0.49 21.08
CA MET A 85 -7.22 -0.92 19.96
C MET A 85 -7.99 -1.89 19.07
N TYR A 86 -8.02 -1.61 17.77
CA TYR A 86 -8.68 -2.45 16.77
C TYR A 86 -7.64 -3.24 15.98
N VAL A 87 -7.71 -4.56 16.05
CA VAL A 87 -6.73 -5.48 15.44
C VAL A 87 -7.44 -6.33 14.39
N HIS A 88 -6.94 -6.34 13.16
CA HIS A 88 -7.40 -7.24 12.10
C HIS A 88 -6.48 -8.45 11.94
N THR A 89 -6.89 -9.38 11.09
CA THR A 89 -6.16 -10.62 10.81
C THR A 89 -6.08 -10.89 9.30
N ALA A 90 -5.21 -11.84 8.92
CA ALA A 90 -5.28 -12.54 7.64
C ALA A 90 -6.66 -13.21 7.44
N PHE A 91 -6.90 -13.90 6.31
CA PHE A 91 -8.15 -14.66 6.11
C PHE A 91 -8.48 -15.54 7.36
N PRO A 92 -9.72 -15.53 7.88
CA PRO A 92 -10.95 -14.97 7.30
C PRO A 92 -11.22 -13.50 7.65
N ASN A 93 -10.21 -12.69 7.99
CA ASN A 93 -10.34 -11.26 8.27
C ASN A 93 -11.16 -10.94 9.53
N ILE A 94 -10.86 -11.65 10.62
CA ILE A 94 -11.38 -11.36 11.97
C ILE A 94 -10.95 -9.96 12.41
N VAL A 95 -11.83 -9.25 13.11
CA VAL A 95 -11.55 -7.97 13.78
C VAL A 95 -11.79 -8.10 15.29
N PHE A 96 -10.84 -7.64 16.09
CA PHE A 96 -10.92 -7.56 17.53
C PHE A 96 -10.89 -6.10 17.97
N ALA A 97 -11.75 -5.72 18.93
CA ALA A 97 -11.58 -4.49 19.69
C ALA A 97 -11.09 -4.83 21.10
N LEU A 98 -9.93 -4.29 21.48
CA LEU A 98 -9.25 -4.54 22.75
C LEU A 98 -9.32 -3.30 23.63
N ASP A 99 -9.80 -3.45 24.87
CA ASP A 99 -9.85 -2.37 25.85
C ASP A 99 -8.49 -2.19 26.54
N LEU A 100 -7.79 -1.10 26.20
CA LEU A 100 -6.49 -0.79 26.79
C LEU A 100 -6.59 -0.40 28.27
N ASN A 101 -7.78 -0.03 28.76
CA ASN A 101 -8.02 0.25 30.19
C ASN A 101 -8.25 -1.01 31.01
N ASN A 102 -8.43 -2.16 30.36
CA ASN A 102 -8.71 -3.44 31.00
C ASN A 102 -7.78 -4.53 30.45
N ASP A 103 -6.47 -4.27 30.52
CA ASP A 103 -5.39 -5.21 30.15
C ASP A 103 -5.55 -5.83 28.74
N GLY A 104 -6.15 -5.12 27.79
CA GLY A 104 -6.37 -5.59 26.44
C GLY A 104 -7.49 -6.64 26.31
N ALA A 105 -8.44 -6.68 27.26
CA ALA A 105 -9.60 -7.55 27.17
C ALA A 105 -10.41 -7.27 25.89
N ILE A 106 -10.89 -8.33 25.24
CA ILE A 106 -11.69 -8.21 24.01
C ILE A 106 -13.06 -7.63 24.38
N LYS A 107 -13.35 -6.39 23.94
CA LYS A 107 -14.67 -5.75 24.04
C LYS A 107 -15.68 -6.47 23.14
N TRP A 108 -15.29 -6.65 21.88
CA TRP A 108 -16.07 -7.36 20.88
C TRP A 108 -15.15 -8.01 19.84
N LYS A 109 -15.70 -8.99 19.12
CA LYS A 109 -15.03 -9.69 18.02
C LYS A 109 -16.00 -9.86 16.86
N TYR A 110 -15.59 -9.43 15.67
CA TYR A 110 -16.28 -9.72 14.42
C TYR A 110 -15.53 -10.80 13.64
N GLU A 111 -16.22 -11.88 13.27
CA GLU A 111 -15.66 -13.02 12.56
C GLU A 111 -16.56 -13.36 11.36
N PRO A 112 -16.20 -12.90 10.15
CA PRO A 112 -17.06 -13.08 8.99
C PRO A 112 -16.99 -14.52 8.47
N LYS A 113 -18.05 -14.94 7.78
CA LYS A 113 -18.13 -16.23 7.10
C LYS A 113 -17.80 -16.05 5.62
N GLN A 114 -16.57 -16.38 5.24
CA GLN A 114 -16.11 -16.36 3.86
C GLN A 114 -15.88 -17.79 3.36
N ASN A 115 -16.07 -18.01 2.06
CA ASN A 115 -15.82 -19.32 1.45
C ASN A 115 -14.34 -19.49 1.12
N TYR A 116 -13.66 -20.38 1.86
CA TYR A 116 -12.24 -20.66 1.67
C TYR A 116 -11.92 -21.16 0.26
N ASP A 117 -12.67 -22.15 -0.23
CA ASP A 117 -12.40 -22.83 -1.51
C ASP A 117 -12.63 -21.92 -2.72
N GLU A 118 -13.48 -20.91 -2.57
CA GLU A 118 -13.73 -19.91 -3.61
C GLU A 118 -12.77 -18.71 -3.53
N THR A 119 -12.28 -18.36 -2.34
CA THR A 119 -11.54 -17.10 -2.14
C THR A 119 -10.04 -17.31 -2.06
N VAL A 120 -9.57 -18.25 -1.24
CA VAL A 120 -8.14 -18.39 -0.96
C VAL A 120 -7.32 -18.87 -2.18
N PRO A 121 -7.79 -19.83 -3.00
CA PRO A 121 -7.06 -20.26 -4.20
C PRO A 121 -6.88 -19.17 -5.26
N VAL A 122 -7.69 -18.12 -5.24
CA VAL A 122 -7.63 -16.99 -6.19
C VAL A 122 -6.99 -15.73 -5.60
N MET A 123 -6.38 -15.83 -4.42
CA MET A 123 -5.49 -14.80 -3.89
C MET A 123 -4.07 -15.06 -4.38
N CYS A 124 -3.50 -14.14 -5.16
CA CYS A 124 -2.19 -14.33 -5.79
C CYS A 124 -1.07 -14.66 -4.78
N CYS A 125 -1.06 -13.95 -3.65
CA CYS A 125 0.18 -13.65 -2.95
C CYS A 125 0.05 -13.78 -1.42
N ASP A 126 -0.57 -14.88 -0.96
CA ASP A 126 -0.95 -15.17 0.45
C ASP A 126 -2.30 -14.57 0.88
N THR A 127 -2.79 -14.97 2.06
CA THR A 127 -4.12 -14.58 2.60
C THR A 127 -4.11 -13.26 3.37
N VAL A 128 -3.27 -12.32 2.94
CA VAL A 128 -3.01 -11.07 3.67
C VAL A 128 -4.19 -10.12 3.66
N ASN A 129 -4.23 -9.22 4.65
CA ASN A 129 -5.11 -8.06 4.69
C ASN A 129 -4.35 -6.88 5.32
N ARG A 130 -4.49 -5.69 4.74
CA ARG A 130 -3.66 -4.52 5.05
C ARG A 130 -4.24 -3.59 6.12
N GLY A 131 -5.38 -3.94 6.69
CA GLY A 131 -5.89 -3.29 7.87
C GLY A 131 -7.27 -2.65 7.72
N LEU A 132 -7.59 -1.86 8.72
CA LEU A 132 -8.88 -1.23 8.94
C LEU A 132 -8.78 0.26 8.68
N SER A 133 -9.94 0.88 8.47
CA SER A 133 -10.10 2.33 8.55
C SER A 133 -11.25 2.70 9.48
N TYR A 134 -11.28 3.96 9.90
CA TYR A 134 -12.30 4.52 10.77
C TYR A 134 -12.99 5.71 10.11
N GLY A 135 -14.27 5.93 10.41
CA GLY A 135 -14.98 7.18 10.13
C GLY A 135 -16.41 7.17 10.68
N ASP A 136 -16.85 8.28 11.27
CA ASP A 136 -18.21 8.47 11.82
C ASP A 136 -18.69 7.30 12.70
N GLY A 137 -17.88 6.96 13.71
CA GLY A 137 -18.18 5.89 14.67
C GLY A 137 -18.13 4.48 14.09
N LYS A 138 -17.62 4.29 12.86
CA LYS A 138 -17.59 2.98 12.18
C LYS A 138 -16.16 2.53 11.90
N ILE A 139 -15.94 1.23 12.02
CA ILE A 139 -14.73 0.53 11.58
C ILE A 139 -15.04 -0.14 10.24
N PHE A 140 -14.26 0.19 9.21
CA PHE A 140 -14.39 -0.37 7.88
C PHE A 140 -13.40 -1.50 7.66
N LEU A 141 -13.93 -2.65 7.26
CA LEU A 141 -13.19 -3.85 6.89
C LEU A 141 -13.44 -4.17 5.42
N ASN A 142 -12.37 -4.26 4.64
CA ASN A 142 -12.40 -4.79 3.28
C ASN A 142 -11.98 -6.26 3.31
N GLN A 143 -12.93 -7.19 3.16
CA GLN A 143 -12.71 -8.63 3.26
C GLN A 143 -12.07 -9.21 1.99
N ALA A 144 -11.43 -10.37 2.12
CA ALA A 144 -10.75 -11.05 1.01
C ALA A 144 -11.70 -11.39 -0.15
N ASP A 145 -12.96 -11.72 0.15
CA ASP A 145 -14.00 -12.04 -0.82
C ASP A 145 -14.66 -10.82 -1.49
N THR A 146 -14.02 -9.65 -1.37
CA THR A 146 -14.43 -8.33 -1.91
C THR A 146 -15.58 -7.64 -1.19
N THR A 147 -16.01 -8.17 -0.04
CA THR A 147 -17.05 -7.54 0.78
C THR A 147 -16.48 -6.38 1.61
N LEU A 148 -16.99 -5.16 1.38
CA LEU A 148 -16.76 -4.03 2.27
C LEU A 148 -17.81 -4.05 3.38
N VAL A 149 -17.39 -3.97 4.64
CA VAL A 149 -18.27 -3.99 5.81
C VAL A 149 -17.99 -2.80 6.71
N ALA A 150 -19.05 -2.13 7.15
CA ALA A 150 -19.01 -1.15 8.22
C ALA A 150 -19.49 -1.77 9.53
N LEU A 151 -18.64 -1.75 10.54
CA LEU A 151 -18.93 -2.23 11.89
C LEU A 151 -19.08 -1.03 12.82
N ASP A 152 -20.07 -1.04 13.70
CA ASP A 152 -20.14 -0.07 14.79
C ASP A 152 -18.90 -0.21 15.69
N MET A 153 -18.21 0.90 15.98
CA MET A 153 -16.91 0.86 16.65
C MET A 153 -17.00 0.38 18.11
N GLU A 154 -18.16 0.51 18.76
CA GLU A 154 -18.35 0.18 20.17
C GLU A 154 -18.85 -1.24 20.38
N THR A 155 -19.64 -1.76 19.46
CA THR A 155 -20.32 -3.05 19.58
C THR A 155 -19.81 -4.12 18.62
N GLY A 156 -19.22 -3.72 17.49
CA GLY A 156 -18.82 -4.63 16.42
C GLY A 156 -20.01 -5.15 15.59
N GLU A 157 -21.22 -4.62 15.79
CA GLU A 157 -22.39 -4.97 14.99
C GLU A 157 -22.24 -4.44 13.56
N VAL A 158 -22.70 -5.22 12.58
CA VAL A 158 -22.68 -4.80 11.17
C VAL A 158 -23.73 -3.72 10.96
N VAL A 159 -23.28 -2.52 10.57
CA VAL A 159 -24.15 -1.41 10.18
C VAL A 159 -24.63 -1.62 8.74
N TRP A 160 -23.69 -1.90 7.83
CA TRP A 160 -23.97 -2.24 6.44
C TRP A 160 -22.82 -3.06 5.84
N SER A 161 -23.10 -3.72 4.71
CA SER A 161 -22.10 -4.45 3.93
C SER A 161 -22.44 -4.42 2.44
N ASP A 162 -21.43 -4.37 1.58
CA ASP A 162 -21.57 -4.42 0.12
C ASP A 162 -20.54 -5.39 -0.50
N LYS A 163 -21.00 -6.31 -1.34
CA LYS A 163 -20.14 -7.26 -2.07
C LYS A 163 -19.86 -6.73 -3.47
N ARG A 164 -18.60 -6.38 -3.72
CA ARG A 164 -18.19 -5.53 -4.85
C ARG A 164 -17.86 -6.31 -6.11
N ASP A 165 -17.41 -7.56 -5.95
CA ASP A 165 -17.00 -8.44 -7.03
C ASP A 165 -17.17 -9.92 -6.66
N ASP A 166 -16.74 -10.83 -7.54
CA ASP A 166 -16.82 -12.27 -7.34
C ASP A 166 -15.44 -12.95 -7.35
N PRO A 167 -15.01 -13.59 -6.26
CA PRO A 167 -13.81 -14.45 -6.27
C PRO A 167 -13.82 -15.52 -7.35
N LYS A 168 -14.99 -15.96 -7.82
CA LYS A 168 -15.10 -16.93 -8.93
C LYS A 168 -14.53 -16.44 -10.26
N VAL A 169 -14.37 -15.13 -10.43
CA VAL A 169 -13.70 -14.56 -11.60
C VAL A 169 -12.25 -14.15 -11.30
N GLY A 170 -11.72 -14.48 -10.13
CA GLY A 170 -10.36 -14.15 -9.70
C GLY A 170 -10.24 -12.80 -8.98
N ALA A 171 -11.36 -12.14 -8.70
CA ALA A 171 -11.37 -10.84 -8.01
C ALA A 171 -11.36 -11.02 -6.49
N THR A 172 -10.35 -10.45 -5.84
CA THR A 172 -10.17 -10.51 -4.38
C THR A 172 -9.82 -9.14 -3.80
N SER A 173 -9.61 -9.03 -2.51
CA SER A 173 -9.21 -7.79 -1.85
C SER A 173 -8.20 -8.01 -0.73
N THR A 174 -7.12 -7.25 -0.77
CA THR A 174 -6.06 -7.30 0.25
C THR A 174 -5.77 -5.93 0.87
N ALA A 175 -6.04 -4.84 0.14
CA ALA A 175 -5.87 -3.46 0.62
C ALA A 175 -6.88 -3.08 1.71
N ALA A 176 -6.48 -2.18 2.61
CA ALA A 176 -7.41 -1.49 3.48
C ALA A 176 -8.34 -0.57 2.66
N ALA A 177 -9.58 -0.40 3.12
CA ALA A 177 -10.37 0.76 2.73
C ALA A 177 -9.69 2.04 3.26
N HIS A 178 -9.88 3.19 2.62
CA HIS A 178 -9.38 4.48 3.11
C HIS A 178 -10.54 5.45 3.24
N VAL A 179 -10.66 6.11 4.39
CA VAL A 179 -11.68 7.13 4.62
C VAL A 179 -11.05 8.50 4.47
N PHE A 180 -11.55 9.28 3.53
CA PHE A 180 -11.14 10.67 3.29
C PHE A 180 -12.40 11.53 3.31
N ASP A 181 -12.43 12.51 4.23
CA ASP A 181 -13.62 13.33 4.44
C ASP A 181 -14.87 12.43 4.64
N ASP A 182 -15.90 12.58 3.80
CA ASP A 182 -17.15 11.83 3.82
C ASP A 182 -17.15 10.58 2.90
N LYS A 183 -15.99 10.20 2.33
CA LYS A 183 -15.88 9.09 1.37
C LYS A 183 -15.04 7.94 1.88
N ILE A 184 -15.45 6.75 1.48
CA ILE A 184 -14.68 5.50 1.63
C ILE A 184 -14.17 5.10 0.25
N ILE A 185 -12.86 5.15 0.05
CA ILE A 185 -12.19 4.73 -1.19
C ILE A 185 -11.64 3.32 -1.03
N VAL A 186 -12.06 2.41 -1.91
CA VAL A 186 -11.68 1.00 -1.84
C VAL A 186 -11.27 0.46 -3.22
N GLY A 187 -10.15 -0.25 -3.25
CA GLY A 187 -9.62 -0.89 -4.45
C GLY A 187 -10.02 -2.36 -4.61
N ILE A 188 -9.42 -3.01 -5.61
CA ILE A 188 -9.61 -4.42 -5.93
C ILE A 188 -8.24 -5.07 -6.24
N SER A 189 -8.11 -6.38 -6.04
CA SER A 189 -6.95 -7.22 -6.42
C SER A 189 -7.34 -8.20 -7.54
N GLY A 190 -6.34 -8.80 -8.20
CA GLY A 190 -6.54 -9.84 -9.23
C GLY A 190 -5.85 -9.58 -10.56
N GLY A 191 -4.73 -8.84 -10.57
CA GLY A 191 -3.91 -8.62 -11.78
C GLY A 191 -3.55 -9.95 -12.45
N GLU A 192 -3.08 -10.91 -11.64
CA GLU A 192 -2.66 -12.26 -12.05
C GLU A 192 -3.83 -13.15 -12.51
N PHE A 193 -5.07 -12.64 -12.48
CA PHE A 193 -6.29 -13.35 -12.90
C PHE A 193 -7.04 -12.62 -14.01
N GLY A 194 -6.44 -11.59 -14.63
CA GLY A 194 -7.09 -10.81 -15.68
C GLY A 194 -8.22 -9.91 -15.17
N VAL A 195 -8.26 -9.58 -13.89
CA VAL A 195 -9.29 -8.68 -13.33
C VAL A 195 -9.01 -7.25 -13.77
N ARG A 196 -10.00 -6.61 -14.37
CA ARG A 196 -9.93 -5.18 -14.70
C ARG A 196 -10.06 -4.33 -13.44
N GLY A 197 -8.97 -3.66 -13.07
CA GLY A 197 -8.88 -2.88 -11.85
C GLY A 197 -9.74 -1.62 -11.84
N TYR A 198 -10.12 -1.20 -10.64
CA TYR A 198 -10.90 0.00 -10.38
C TYR A 198 -10.65 0.54 -8.97
N VAL A 199 -10.98 1.80 -8.73
CA VAL A 199 -11.27 2.33 -7.40
C VAL A 199 -12.77 2.63 -7.31
N GLN A 200 -13.38 2.36 -6.16
CA GLN A 200 -14.79 2.64 -5.91
C GLN A 200 -14.94 3.47 -4.65
N ALA A 201 -15.78 4.49 -4.73
CA ALA A 201 -16.09 5.39 -3.63
C ALA A 201 -17.51 5.14 -3.09
N TYR A 202 -17.63 5.17 -1.77
CA TYR A 202 -18.89 5.12 -1.03
C TYR A 202 -19.01 6.36 -0.16
N ASP A 203 -20.22 6.75 0.20
CA ASP A 203 -20.42 7.56 1.41
C ASP A 203 -20.33 6.67 2.67
N LEU A 204 -20.39 7.28 3.86
CA LEU A 204 -20.29 6.57 5.14
C LEU A 204 -21.52 5.69 5.46
N ASP A 205 -22.61 5.84 4.71
CA ASP A 205 -23.84 5.05 4.81
C ASP A 205 -23.86 3.84 3.86
N GLY A 206 -22.83 3.69 3.03
CA GLY A 206 -22.64 2.55 2.13
C GLY A 206 -23.25 2.74 0.74
N ASN A 207 -23.64 3.97 0.35
CA ASN A 207 -24.09 4.24 -1.01
C ASN A 207 -22.90 4.51 -1.94
N VAL A 208 -22.86 3.80 -3.07
CA VAL A 208 -21.85 3.99 -4.11
C VAL A 208 -21.98 5.38 -4.73
N GLN A 209 -20.88 6.14 -4.69
CA GLN A 209 -20.79 7.48 -5.27
C GLN A 209 -20.25 7.43 -6.71
N TYR A 210 -19.17 6.67 -6.92
CA TYR A 210 -18.60 6.43 -8.25
C TYR A 210 -17.69 5.19 -8.25
N LYS A 211 -17.42 4.70 -9.47
CA LYS A 211 -16.43 3.66 -9.76
C LYS A 211 -15.58 4.12 -10.94
N ALA A 212 -14.26 4.18 -10.75
CA ALA A 212 -13.31 4.60 -11.78
C ALA A 212 -12.39 3.44 -12.14
N TYR A 213 -12.50 2.94 -13.37
CA TYR A 213 -11.65 1.86 -13.88
C TYR A 213 -10.24 2.35 -14.25
N SER A 214 -9.27 1.44 -14.24
CA SER A 214 -7.88 1.69 -14.61
C SER A 214 -7.62 1.64 -16.12
N THR A 215 -8.46 0.93 -16.87
CA THR A 215 -8.35 0.74 -18.33
C THR A 215 -9.73 0.90 -18.96
N GLY A 216 -9.80 1.11 -20.27
CA GLY A 216 -11.06 1.11 -21.03
C GLY A 216 -11.53 2.50 -21.50
N PRO A 217 -12.83 2.69 -21.75
CA PRO A 217 -13.37 3.96 -22.22
C PRO A 217 -13.17 5.11 -21.20
N ASP A 218 -12.96 6.34 -21.70
CA ASP A 218 -12.70 7.53 -20.86
C ASP A 218 -13.80 7.77 -19.81
N GLU A 219 -15.07 7.50 -20.15
CA GLU A 219 -16.22 7.62 -19.25
C GLU A 219 -16.13 6.65 -18.06
N GLU A 220 -15.76 5.39 -18.30
CA GLU A 220 -15.64 4.37 -17.25
C GLU A 220 -14.40 4.61 -16.37
N MET A 221 -13.36 5.24 -16.90
CA MET A 221 -12.16 5.60 -16.15
C MET A 221 -12.30 6.92 -15.37
N LEU A 222 -13.39 7.66 -15.59
CA LEU A 222 -13.59 9.04 -15.11
C LEU A 222 -12.37 9.92 -15.46
N VAL A 223 -12.11 10.03 -16.76
CA VAL A 223 -11.04 10.83 -17.36
C VAL A 223 -11.65 11.84 -18.34
N ASP A 224 -11.30 13.11 -18.19
CA ASP A 224 -11.68 14.16 -19.13
C ASP A 224 -10.56 14.28 -20.17
N PRO A 225 -10.79 13.93 -21.45
CA PRO A 225 -9.73 13.85 -22.45
C PRO A 225 -9.07 15.21 -22.75
N GLU A 226 -9.73 16.32 -22.46
CA GLU A 226 -9.21 17.67 -22.70
C GLU A 226 -8.61 18.30 -21.45
N LYS A 227 -9.03 17.88 -20.24
CA LYS A 227 -8.59 18.48 -18.98
C LYS A 227 -7.69 17.61 -18.13
N THR A 228 -7.89 16.29 -18.13
CA THR A 228 -6.97 15.37 -17.46
C THR A 228 -5.64 15.44 -18.17
N THR A 229 -4.56 15.69 -17.42
CA THR A 229 -3.23 15.82 -18.01
C THR A 229 -2.33 14.64 -17.69
N SER A 230 -1.43 14.31 -18.62
CA SER A 230 -0.26 13.48 -18.37
C SER A 230 0.97 14.22 -18.86
N MET A 231 2.00 14.33 -18.01
CA MET A 231 3.18 15.16 -18.29
C MET A 231 2.80 16.58 -18.76
N LEU A 232 1.84 17.20 -18.03
CA LEU A 232 1.31 18.56 -18.27
C LEU A 232 0.61 18.78 -19.61
N LYS A 233 0.21 17.72 -20.30
CA LYS A 233 -0.53 17.79 -21.57
C LYS A 233 -1.85 17.01 -21.46
N PRO A 234 -2.94 17.48 -22.09
CA PRO A 234 -4.17 16.70 -22.15
C PRO A 234 -3.93 15.29 -22.67
N VAL A 235 -4.55 14.31 -22.03
CA VAL A 235 -4.40 12.89 -22.39
C VAL A 235 -5.00 12.55 -23.75
N GLY A 236 -5.99 13.34 -24.20
CA GLY A 236 -6.72 13.12 -25.44
C GLY A 236 -7.75 12.00 -25.32
N LYS A 237 -8.67 11.97 -26.29
CA LYS A 237 -9.75 10.98 -26.35
C LYS A 237 -9.23 9.55 -26.49
N ASP A 238 -9.87 8.60 -25.83
CA ASP A 238 -9.61 7.15 -25.91
C ASP A 238 -8.16 6.81 -25.53
N SER A 239 -7.64 7.53 -24.52
CA SER A 239 -6.23 7.50 -24.15
C SER A 239 -5.76 6.13 -23.65
N SER A 240 -6.66 5.35 -23.04
CA SER A 240 -6.43 3.93 -22.73
C SER A 240 -6.61 3.05 -23.97
N LEU A 241 -7.80 3.07 -24.60
CA LEU A 241 -8.16 2.13 -25.68
C LEU A 241 -7.17 2.12 -26.85
N LYS A 242 -6.56 3.26 -27.18
CA LYS A 242 -5.53 3.37 -28.25
C LYS A 242 -4.25 2.59 -27.99
N THR A 243 -4.06 2.12 -26.75
CA THR A 243 -2.85 1.45 -26.29
C THR A 243 -3.04 -0.04 -26.01
N TRP A 244 -4.20 -0.58 -26.40
CA TRP A 244 -4.54 -1.99 -26.30
C TRP A 244 -4.92 -2.55 -27.67
N GLN A 245 -4.70 -3.85 -27.88
CA GLN A 245 -5.17 -4.53 -29.07
C GLN A 245 -6.62 -5.02 -28.87
N GLY A 246 -7.55 -4.46 -29.64
CA GLY A 246 -8.96 -4.84 -29.57
C GLY A 246 -9.53 -4.68 -28.17
N ASP A 247 -10.12 -5.75 -27.64
CA ASP A 247 -10.84 -5.76 -26.36
C ASP A 247 -10.00 -6.26 -25.17
N GLN A 248 -8.68 -6.41 -25.33
CA GLN A 248 -7.79 -6.91 -24.27
C GLN A 248 -7.84 -6.07 -22.98
N TRP A 249 -8.16 -4.78 -23.07
CA TRP A 249 -8.35 -3.91 -21.91
C TRP A 249 -9.41 -4.41 -20.91
N LYS A 250 -10.38 -5.24 -21.36
CA LYS A 250 -11.42 -5.84 -20.50
C LYS A 250 -10.87 -6.86 -19.50
N ILE A 251 -9.72 -7.45 -19.81
CA ILE A 251 -8.97 -8.35 -18.94
C ILE A 251 -7.58 -7.77 -18.61
N GLY A 252 -7.43 -6.45 -18.70
CA GLY A 252 -6.14 -5.76 -18.77
C GLY A 252 -5.50 -5.41 -17.43
N GLY A 253 -5.93 -6.00 -16.31
CA GLY A 253 -5.31 -5.75 -15.01
C GLY A 253 -5.52 -4.32 -14.52
N GLY A 254 -4.46 -3.70 -13.98
CA GLY A 254 -4.48 -2.35 -13.42
C GLY A 254 -5.15 -2.30 -12.05
N THR A 255 -5.04 -3.37 -11.27
CA THR A 255 -5.69 -3.50 -9.96
C THR A 255 -5.04 -2.58 -8.91
N THR A 256 -5.74 -2.25 -7.84
CA THR A 256 -5.48 -1.06 -6.99
C THR A 256 -5.33 -1.47 -5.52
N TRP A 257 -4.39 -2.38 -5.26
CA TRP A 257 -4.32 -3.11 -4.00
C TRP A 257 -3.33 -2.49 -2.98
N GLY A 258 -2.80 -1.30 -3.25
CA GLY A 258 -1.85 -0.60 -2.39
C GLY A 258 -2.47 0.37 -1.38
N TRP A 259 -1.89 1.57 -1.30
CA TRP A 259 -2.23 2.61 -0.31
C TRP A 259 -2.64 3.92 -0.96
N TYR A 260 -3.55 4.64 -0.32
CA TYR A 260 -4.07 5.91 -0.84
C TYR A 260 -3.70 7.07 0.09
N SER A 261 -3.40 8.24 -0.47
CA SER A 261 -3.23 9.48 0.29
C SER A 261 -4.23 10.54 -0.15
N TYR A 262 -4.39 11.59 0.64
CA TYR A 262 -5.35 12.67 0.41
C TYR A 262 -4.77 14.03 0.81
N ASP A 263 -4.95 15.03 -0.05
CA ASP A 263 -4.70 16.44 0.27
C ASP A 263 -6.06 17.19 0.37
N PRO A 264 -6.52 17.52 1.59
CA PRO A 264 -7.78 18.22 1.79
C PRO A 264 -7.78 19.64 1.21
N ASP A 265 -6.62 20.30 1.07
CA ASP A 265 -6.57 21.64 0.46
C ASP A 265 -6.93 21.60 -1.04
N LEU A 266 -6.71 20.45 -1.68
CA LEU A 266 -6.91 20.24 -3.11
C LEU A 266 -8.18 19.45 -3.41
N ASN A 267 -8.81 18.86 -2.38
CA ASN A 267 -9.85 17.85 -2.51
C ASN A 267 -9.43 16.70 -3.45
N MET A 268 -8.17 16.26 -3.32
CA MET A 268 -7.57 15.28 -4.22
C MET A 268 -6.97 14.11 -3.46
N PHE A 269 -7.30 12.89 -3.89
CA PHE A 269 -6.66 11.67 -3.44
C PHE A 269 -5.71 11.10 -4.50
N TYR A 270 -4.70 10.39 -4.02
CA TYR A 270 -3.61 9.88 -4.84
C TYR A 270 -3.37 8.40 -4.57
N TYR A 271 -3.10 7.67 -5.64
CA TYR A 271 -2.81 6.25 -5.61
C TYR A 271 -2.06 5.86 -6.88
N GLY A 272 -1.51 4.65 -6.86
CA GLY A 272 -1.01 4.00 -8.06
C GLY A 272 -1.74 2.69 -8.34
N ASN A 273 -1.70 2.24 -9.60
CA ASN A 273 -2.34 1.00 -10.02
C ASN A 273 -1.36 0.00 -10.65
N GLY A 274 -1.78 -1.26 -10.63
CA GLY A 274 -0.94 -2.42 -10.85
C GLY A 274 -0.70 -2.80 -12.32
N ASN A 275 -0.21 -4.02 -12.47
CA ASN A 275 0.22 -4.64 -13.71
C ASN A 275 -0.87 -4.80 -14.79
N PRO A 276 -0.48 -4.86 -16.08
CA PRO A 276 -1.39 -5.06 -17.20
C PRO A 276 -1.82 -6.54 -17.40
N SER A 277 -2.25 -7.17 -16.31
CA SER A 277 -2.64 -8.58 -16.21
C SER A 277 -1.57 -9.59 -16.60
N THR A 278 -1.63 -10.18 -17.79
CA THR A 278 -0.70 -11.25 -18.18
C THR A 278 0.74 -10.75 -18.16
N TRP A 279 1.60 -11.61 -17.66
CA TRP A 279 3.02 -11.41 -17.49
C TRP A 279 3.79 -11.60 -18.81
N ASN A 280 3.13 -12.13 -19.84
CA ASN A 280 3.67 -12.17 -21.18
C ASN A 280 3.33 -10.89 -21.96
N PRO A 281 4.28 -9.97 -22.17
CA PRO A 281 4.01 -8.71 -22.85
C PRO A 281 3.71 -8.87 -24.35
N VAL A 282 4.15 -9.97 -24.98
CA VAL A 282 3.97 -10.17 -26.43
C VAL A 282 2.49 -10.36 -26.79
N GLN A 283 1.70 -10.95 -25.89
CA GLN A 283 0.26 -11.12 -26.07
C GLN A 283 -0.55 -9.81 -25.97
N ARG A 284 0.04 -8.73 -25.43
CA ARG A 284 -0.68 -7.46 -25.16
C ARG A 284 0.07 -6.23 -25.67
N PRO A 285 0.35 -6.14 -26.99
CA PRO A 285 1.15 -5.04 -27.54
C PRO A 285 0.50 -3.66 -27.32
N GLY A 286 1.32 -2.69 -26.94
CA GLY A 286 0.94 -1.28 -26.72
C GLY A 286 1.25 -0.81 -25.31
N ASP A 287 1.17 0.50 -25.04
CA ASP A 287 1.51 1.05 -23.72
C ASP A 287 0.66 0.51 -22.55
N ASN A 288 -0.45 -0.20 -22.83
CA ASN A 288 -1.37 -0.78 -21.85
C ASN A 288 -1.93 0.23 -20.84
N LYS A 289 -2.23 1.45 -21.30
CA LYS A 289 -2.71 2.52 -20.43
C LYS A 289 -4.09 2.21 -19.84
N TRP A 290 -4.38 2.57 -18.61
CA TRP A 290 -3.54 3.34 -17.69
C TRP A 290 -3.01 2.46 -16.55
N THR A 291 -2.55 1.25 -16.83
CA THR A 291 -1.83 0.40 -15.86
C THR A 291 -0.51 1.05 -15.44
N MET A 292 0.09 0.62 -14.32
CA MET A 292 1.39 1.12 -13.83
C MET A 292 1.46 2.65 -13.72
N SER A 293 0.39 3.29 -13.25
CA SER A 293 0.20 4.73 -13.30
C SER A 293 -0.11 5.33 -11.93
N LEU A 294 0.50 6.49 -11.65
CA LEU A 294 0.12 7.37 -10.56
C LEU A 294 -1.06 8.26 -10.97
N TRP A 295 -2.00 8.42 -10.05
CA TRP A 295 -3.23 9.19 -10.24
C TRP A 295 -3.35 10.29 -9.21
N GLY A 296 -3.85 11.45 -9.63
CA GLY A 296 -4.44 12.47 -8.76
C GLY A 296 -5.89 12.67 -9.16
N ARG A 297 -6.83 12.23 -8.32
CA ARG A 297 -8.28 12.29 -8.59
C ARG A 297 -8.98 13.21 -7.61
N ASP A 298 -10.00 13.89 -8.10
CA ASP A 298 -10.95 14.63 -7.28
C ASP A 298 -11.75 13.66 -6.40
N LEU A 299 -11.87 13.95 -5.11
CA LEU A 299 -12.48 13.04 -4.14
C LEU A 299 -13.99 12.86 -4.36
N ASP A 300 -14.70 13.91 -4.76
CA ASP A 300 -16.16 13.90 -4.89
C ASP A 300 -16.64 13.26 -6.18
N THR A 301 -15.93 13.54 -7.27
CA THR A 301 -16.34 13.14 -8.61
C THR A 301 -15.59 11.92 -9.13
N GLY A 302 -14.45 11.57 -8.54
CA GLY A 302 -13.53 10.54 -9.05
C GLY A 302 -12.79 10.95 -10.33
N MET A 303 -13.03 12.17 -10.85
CA MET A 303 -12.43 12.65 -12.09
C MET A 303 -10.92 12.86 -11.91
N ALA A 304 -10.12 12.27 -12.80
CA ALA A 304 -8.68 12.46 -12.78
C ALA A 304 -8.29 13.90 -13.17
N LYS A 305 -7.52 14.58 -12.32
CA LYS A 305 -6.86 15.85 -12.67
C LYS A 305 -5.60 15.59 -13.49
N TRP A 306 -4.82 14.61 -13.06
CA TRP A 306 -3.63 14.16 -13.77
C TRP A 306 -3.39 12.66 -13.58
N VAL A 307 -2.65 12.08 -14.53
CA VAL A 307 -2.20 10.69 -14.52
C VAL A 307 -0.78 10.59 -15.11
N TYR A 308 0.09 9.78 -14.51
CA TYR A 308 1.45 9.53 -15.03
C TYR A 308 1.76 8.04 -15.02
N GLN A 309 1.99 7.47 -16.21
CA GLN A 309 2.36 6.07 -16.35
C GLN A 309 3.87 5.89 -16.14
N MET A 310 4.24 5.21 -15.06
CA MET A 310 5.62 4.97 -14.65
C MET A 310 6.27 3.91 -15.53
N THR A 311 5.58 2.79 -15.72
CA THR A 311 6.06 1.65 -16.51
C THR A 311 5.09 1.38 -17.67
N PRO A 312 5.12 2.18 -18.77
CA PRO A 312 4.37 1.85 -19.99
C PRO A 312 4.68 0.44 -20.46
N TYR A 313 3.78 -0.30 -21.10
CA TYR A 313 4.05 -1.65 -21.64
C TYR A 313 4.95 -2.48 -20.72
N ASP A 314 4.46 -2.75 -19.50
CA ASP A 314 5.23 -3.48 -18.50
C ASP A 314 5.62 -4.88 -18.99
N GLU A 315 6.80 -5.32 -18.60
CA GLU A 315 7.43 -6.56 -19.07
C GLU A 315 7.87 -7.45 -17.90
N TRP A 316 7.61 -7.03 -16.65
CA TRP A 316 8.31 -7.55 -15.47
C TRP A 316 7.43 -7.69 -14.21
N ASP A 317 6.14 -7.36 -14.27
CA ASP A 317 5.24 -7.33 -13.10
C ASP A 317 5.58 -6.23 -12.08
N TYR A 318 5.99 -5.05 -12.56
CA TYR A 318 6.29 -3.92 -11.67
C TYR A 318 5.05 -3.14 -11.26
N ASP A 319 4.15 -3.79 -10.50
CA ASP A 319 2.93 -3.18 -9.97
C ASP A 319 3.16 -1.78 -9.39
N GLY A 320 2.49 -0.81 -9.98
CA GLY A 320 2.60 0.60 -9.62
C GLY A 320 1.84 1.01 -8.37
N VAL A 321 1.57 0.10 -7.43
CA VAL A 321 0.59 0.31 -6.35
C VAL A 321 1.18 0.88 -5.06
N ASN A 322 2.50 1.03 -4.95
CA ASN A 322 3.12 1.51 -3.72
C ASN A 322 2.53 2.87 -3.28
N GLU A 323 2.69 3.19 -1.99
CA GLU A 323 2.13 4.40 -1.40
C GLU A 323 2.59 5.68 -2.12
N VAL A 324 1.71 6.68 -2.13
CA VAL A 324 2.04 8.05 -2.51
C VAL A 324 2.11 8.88 -1.24
N ILE A 325 3.30 9.39 -0.91
CA ILE A 325 3.55 10.16 0.32
C ILE A 325 3.55 11.64 -0.02
N LEU A 326 2.70 12.41 0.66
CA LEU A 326 2.54 13.84 0.42
C LEU A 326 3.46 14.63 1.36
N ALA A 327 4.33 15.44 0.78
CA ALA A 327 5.25 16.28 1.53
C ALA A 327 5.42 17.64 0.86
N ASP A 328 5.52 18.70 1.64
CA ASP A 328 5.88 20.02 1.12
C ASP A 328 7.40 20.17 1.24
N GLN A 329 8.09 20.25 0.09
CA GLN A 329 9.54 20.23 0.03
C GLN A 329 10.09 21.26 -0.94
N LYS A 330 11.29 21.76 -0.66
CA LYS A 330 12.03 22.60 -1.61
C LYS A 330 12.73 21.72 -2.64
N VAL A 331 12.23 21.69 -3.86
CA VAL A 331 12.85 21.00 -5.00
C VAL A 331 13.46 22.06 -5.93
N ASN A 332 14.75 21.93 -6.23
CA ASN A 332 15.50 22.94 -7.00
C ASN A 332 15.34 24.38 -6.47
N GLY A 333 15.35 24.52 -5.14
CA GLY A 333 15.21 25.81 -4.43
C GLY A 333 13.79 26.39 -4.38
N LYS A 334 12.79 25.75 -5.01
CA LYS A 334 11.39 26.20 -4.99
C LYS A 334 10.55 25.30 -4.10
N MET A 335 9.70 25.89 -3.25
CA MET A 335 8.74 25.11 -2.48
C MET A 335 7.72 24.46 -3.42
N ARG A 336 7.50 23.16 -3.27
CA ARG A 336 6.56 22.36 -4.06
C ARG A 336 5.67 21.55 -3.11
N LYS A 337 4.40 21.45 -3.48
CA LYS A 337 3.47 20.47 -2.93
C LYS A 337 3.79 19.12 -3.60
N THR A 338 4.65 18.29 -2.99
CA THR A 338 5.14 17.05 -3.62
C THR A 338 4.29 15.84 -3.28
N ALA A 339 4.24 14.89 -4.21
CA ALA A 339 3.84 13.50 -4.05
C ALA A 339 5.07 12.63 -4.37
N VAL A 340 5.52 11.85 -3.40
CA VAL A 340 6.71 11.00 -3.50
C VAL A 340 6.29 9.54 -3.48
N HIS A 341 6.82 8.76 -4.42
CA HIS A 341 6.44 7.36 -4.64
C HIS A 341 7.69 6.52 -4.93
N PHE A 342 7.77 5.35 -4.29
CA PHE A 342 8.86 4.39 -4.47
C PHE A 342 8.31 3.15 -5.17
N ASP A 343 8.45 3.11 -6.48
CA ASP A 343 7.81 2.11 -7.33
C ASP A 343 8.56 0.77 -7.30
N ARG A 344 7.84 -0.33 -7.54
CA ARG A 344 8.44 -1.65 -7.72
C ARG A 344 9.57 -1.66 -8.75
N ASN A 345 9.47 -0.85 -9.81
CA ASN A 345 10.49 -0.79 -10.86
C ASN A 345 11.86 -0.25 -10.41
N GLY A 346 12.00 0.17 -9.15
CA GLY A 346 13.27 0.62 -8.57
C GLY A 346 13.57 2.10 -8.73
N PHE A 347 12.62 2.89 -9.23
CA PHE A 347 12.71 4.34 -9.31
C PHE A 347 11.86 5.04 -8.23
N GLY A 348 12.46 6.05 -7.60
CA GLY A 348 11.81 6.97 -6.69
C GLY A 348 11.35 8.18 -7.49
N TYR A 349 10.04 8.37 -7.56
CA TYR A 349 9.38 9.45 -8.28
C TYR A 349 9.00 10.55 -7.29
N THR A 350 9.38 11.80 -7.61
CA THR A 350 8.87 13.00 -6.93
C THR A 350 8.11 13.81 -7.95
N MET A 351 6.82 13.98 -7.69
CA MET A 351 5.89 14.70 -8.55
C MET A 351 5.35 15.93 -7.84
N ASP A 352 4.94 16.94 -8.60
CA ASP A 352 4.07 17.98 -8.07
C ASP A 352 2.64 17.45 -8.00
N ARG A 353 2.09 17.33 -6.80
CA ARG A 353 0.78 16.67 -6.60
C ARG A 353 -0.39 17.50 -7.12
N VAL A 354 -0.21 18.80 -7.34
CA VAL A 354 -1.26 19.67 -7.90
C VAL A 354 -1.39 19.42 -9.41
N THR A 355 -0.25 19.31 -10.10
CA THR A 355 -0.18 19.38 -11.56
C THR A 355 0.19 18.07 -12.25
N GLY A 356 0.76 17.10 -11.53
CA GLY A 356 1.34 15.90 -12.12
C GLY A 356 2.65 16.15 -12.86
N GLU A 357 3.35 17.26 -12.59
CA GLU A 357 4.70 17.49 -13.14
C GLU A 357 5.69 16.51 -12.51
N LEU A 358 6.45 15.78 -13.35
CA LEU A 358 7.55 14.94 -12.89
C LEU A 358 8.78 15.80 -12.55
N LEU A 359 9.19 15.80 -11.27
CA LEU A 359 10.28 16.64 -10.78
C LEU A 359 11.60 15.88 -10.63
N VAL A 360 11.53 14.65 -10.10
CA VAL A 360 12.67 13.76 -9.88
C VAL A 360 12.22 12.34 -10.20
N ALA A 361 13.11 11.58 -10.87
CA ALA A 361 12.94 10.14 -11.10
C ALA A 361 14.33 9.50 -11.09
N GLN A 362 14.72 8.89 -9.98
CA GLN A 362 16.06 8.33 -9.77
C GLN A 362 15.98 6.93 -9.15
N LYS A 363 16.98 6.10 -9.43
CA LYS A 363 17.07 4.75 -8.85
C LYS A 363 17.26 4.84 -7.34
N TYR A 364 16.44 4.13 -6.56
CA TYR A 364 16.64 3.99 -5.11
C TYR A 364 17.27 2.64 -4.72
N ASP A 365 17.68 1.86 -5.73
CA ASP A 365 18.58 0.72 -5.59
C ASP A 365 19.61 0.77 -6.74
N PRO A 366 20.93 0.78 -6.45
CA PRO A 366 21.95 0.82 -7.49
C PRO A 366 21.98 -0.42 -8.41
N ALA A 367 21.40 -1.56 -7.98
CA ALA A 367 21.35 -2.78 -8.79
C ALA A 367 20.37 -2.69 -9.97
N VAL A 368 19.42 -1.75 -9.95
CA VAL A 368 18.39 -1.59 -11.00
C VAL A 368 19.03 -1.47 -12.37
N ASN A 369 18.71 -2.38 -13.29
CA ASN A 369 19.39 -2.50 -14.58
C ASN A 369 18.46 -2.54 -15.80
N TRP A 370 17.15 -2.74 -15.62
CA TRP A 370 16.19 -2.79 -16.74
C TRP A 370 16.09 -1.46 -17.52
N SER A 371 16.45 -0.34 -16.87
CA SER A 371 16.50 0.99 -17.47
C SER A 371 17.75 1.76 -17.04
N ASN A 372 18.30 2.59 -17.93
CA ASN A 372 19.39 3.51 -17.62
C ASN A 372 18.91 4.77 -16.86
N GLY A 373 17.63 5.12 -16.95
CA GLY A 373 17.07 6.33 -16.36
C GLY A 373 15.75 6.76 -16.98
N VAL A 374 15.11 7.78 -16.40
CA VAL A 374 13.87 8.39 -16.91
C VAL A 374 14.18 9.75 -17.53
N ASN A 375 13.71 9.98 -18.75
CA ASN A 375 13.79 11.29 -19.37
C ASN A 375 12.70 12.21 -18.79
N LEU A 376 13.08 13.18 -17.96
CA LEU A 376 12.12 14.09 -17.30
C LEU A 376 11.26 14.94 -18.26
N LYS A 377 11.67 15.12 -19.53
CA LYS A 377 10.87 15.87 -20.51
C LYS A 377 9.75 15.03 -21.11
N THR A 378 10.00 13.73 -21.31
CA THR A 378 9.02 12.81 -21.93
C THR A 378 8.31 11.94 -20.90
N GLY A 379 8.88 11.77 -19.72
CA GLY A 379 8.41 10.86 -18.68
C GLY A 379 8.73 9.38 -18.97
N LEU A 380 9.51 9.07 -20.01
CA LEU A 380 9.75 7.70 -20.48
C LEU A 380 11.13 7.16 -20.04
N HIS A 381 11.16 5.86 -19.78
CA HIS A 381 12.39 5.12 -19.47
C HIS A 381 13.27 4.89 -20.70
N ASP A 382 14.58 5.04 -20.53
CA ASP A 382 15.58 4.49 -21.45
C ASP A 382 15.79 3.01 -21.12
N ARG A 383 15.03 2.12 -21.78
CA ARG A 383 15.06 0.67 -21.52
C ARG A 383 16.32 0.02 -22.05
N VAL A 384 16.86 -0.90 -21.28
CA VAL A 384 18.02 -1.69 -21.67
C VAL A 384 17.55 -2.96 -22.38
N ALA A 385 17.83 -3.06 -23.68
CA ALA A 385 17.34 -4.16 -24.52
C ALA A 385 17.71 -5.56 -23.99
N LYS A 386 18.87 -5.71 -23.35
CA LYS A 386 19.32 -6.98 -22.75
C LYS A 386 18.32 -7.55 -21.73
N TYR A 387 17.67 -6.68 -20.96
CA TYR A 387 16.80 -7.04 -19.84
C TYR A 387 15.30 -6.91 -20.18
N SER A 388 14.96 -6.76 -21.47
CA SER A 388 13.58 -6.64 -21.96
C SER A 388 13.05 -8.01 -22.36
N THR A 389 12.04 -8.50 -21.64
CA THR A 389 11.42 -9.81 -21.90
C THR A 389 10.66 -9.79 -23.24
N ALA A 390 10.02 -8.67 -23.59
CA ALA A 390 9.31 -8.52 -24.87
C ALA A 390 10.27 -8.53 -26.07
N ARG A 391 11.45 -7.93 -25.95
CA ARG A 391 12.44 -7.90 -27.04
C ARG A 391 13.14 -9.24 -27.23
N ASN A 392 13.41 -9.95 -26.14
CA ASN A 392 14.02 -11.26 -26.20
C ASN A 392 13.03 -12.32 -26.72
N GLY A 393 11.73 -12.12 -26.47
CA GLY A 393 10.64 -12.89 -27.05
C GLY A 393 10.03 -13.90 -26.09
N GLU A 394 8.90 -14.47 -26.51
CA GLU A 394 8.26 -15.60 -25.84
C GLU A 394 9.16 -16.84 -25.86
N ASP A 395 9.05 -17.67 -24.82
CA ASP A 395 9.82 -18.90 -24.61
C ASP A 395 11.35 -18.68 -24.60
N VAL A 396 11.78 -17.46 -24.24
CA VAL A 396 13.19 -17.09 -24.07
C VAL A 396 13.43 -16.58 -22.65
N ASN A 397 14.26 -17.30 -21.91
CA ASN A 397 14.66 -16.89 -20.57
C ASN A 397 15.59 -15.67 -20.61
N THR A 398 15.09 -14.52 -20.15
CA THR A 398 15.83 -13.27 -19.96
C THR A 398 16.45 -13.26 -18.57
N THR A 399 17.78 -13.21 -18.50
CA THR A 399 18.50 -13.44 -17.25
C THR A 399 19.07 -12.17 -16.62
N GLY A 400 19.16 -12.16 -15.29
CA GLY A 400 19.82 -11.11 -14.51
C GLY A 400 19.08 -9.78 -14.50
N ILE A 401 17.75 -9.78 -14.58
CA ILE A 401 16.92 -8.57 -14.51
C ILE A 401 16.88 -8.08 -13.07
N CYS A 402 17.13 -6.79 -12.85
CA CYS A 402 17.01 -6.17 -11.53
C CYS A 402 16.15 -4.89 -11.64
N PRO A 403 15.11 -4.73 -10.79
CA PRO A 403 14.72 -5.67 -9.73
C PRO A 403 14.02 -6.93 -10.25
N ALA A 404 13.71 -7.87 -9.35
CA ALA A 404 12.78 -8.97 -9.60
C ALA A 404 11.33 -8.47 -9.68
N ALA A 405 10.36 -9.34 -10.03
CA ALA A 405 8.93 -9.00 -10.11
C ALA A 405 8.36 -8.42 -8.80
N LEU A 406 8.86 -8.87 -7.65
CA LEU A 406 8.56 -8.27 -6.33
C LEU A 406 9.08 -6.83 -6.13
N GLY A 407 9.79 -6.31 -7.12
CA GLY A 407 10.32 -4.95 -7.18
C GLY A 407 11.45 -4.65 -6.20
N SER A 408 12.04 -3.45 -6.30
CA SER A 408 12.95 -2.95 -5.27
C SER A 408 12.21 -2.58 -3.97
N LYS A 409 10.87 -2.55 -3.99
CA LYS A 409 9.99 -2.37 -2.83
C LYS A 409 8.58 -2.84 -3.21
N ASP A 410 7.94 -3.59 -2.32
CA ASP A 410 6.58 -4.11 -2.51
C ASP A 410 5.58 -3.31 -1.65
N GLN A 411 4.56 -3.96 -1.10
CA GLN A 411 3.50 -3.36 -0.28
C GLN A 411 4.00 -2.53 0.91
N GLN A 412 5.18 -2.81 1.45
CA GLN A 412 5.64 -2.20 2.70
C GLN A 412 5.74 -0.67 2.62
N PRO A 413 4.98 0.11 3.40
CA PRO A 413 5.00 1.56 3.25
C PRO A 413 6.25 2.21 3.88
N ALA A 414 6.85 3.17 3.18
CA ALA A 414 7.90 4.03 3.70
C ALA A 414 7.36 5.05 4.71
N ALA A 415 8.27 5.69 5.45
CA ALA A 415 7.96 6.80 6.35
C ALA A 415 8.68 8.08 5.93
N TYR A 416 8.10 9.24 6.22
CA TYR A 416 8.69 10.56 5.98
C TYR A 416 8.84 11.32 7.28
N SER A 417 9.99 11.97 7.51
CA SER A 417 10.17 12.87 8.65
C SER A 417 10.26 14.33 8.18
N PRO A 418 9.30 15.20 8.53
CA PRO A 418 9.38 16.62 8.21
C PRO A 418 10.55 17.34 8.90
N ARG A 419 11.10 16.78 9.98
CA ARG A 419 12.27 17.33 10.69
C ARG A 419 13.57 17.16 9.93
N THR A 420 13.76 15.98 9.34
CA THR A 420 14.97 15.64 8.56
C THR A 420 14.80 15.97 7.07
N GLY A 421 13.57 15.99 6.59
CA GLY A 421 13.24 16.07 5.17
C GLY A 421 13.52 14.77 4.40
N LEU A 422 13.77 13.66 5.10
CA LEU A 422 14.15 12.37 4.52
C LEU A 422 12.99 11.37 4.55
N PHE A 423 13.03 10.45 3.61
CA PHE A 423 12.17 9.27 3.53
C PHE A 423 12.95 8.04 4.00
N TYR A 424 12.32 7.17 4.78
CA TYR A 424 12.90 5.92 5.28
C TYR A 424 12.20 4.77 4.60
N VAL A 425 12.93 4.11 3.70
CA VAL A 425 12.35 3.20 2.71
C VAL A 425 12.83 1.78 3.00
N PRO A 426 11.92 0.86 3.37
CA PRO A 426 12.21 -0.56 3.47
C PRO A 426 12.24 -1.19 2.07
N THR A 427 13.43 -1.55 1.58
CA THR A 427 13.65 -2.04 0.21
C THR A 427 13.97 -3.53 0.17
N ASN A 428 13.66 -4.10 -0.99
CA ASN A 428 14.15 -5.38 -1.46
C ASN A 428 15.46 -5.16 -2.24
N HIS A 429 16.22 -6.22 -2.43
CA HIS A 429 17.47 -6.27 -3.19
C HIS A 429 17.56 -7.65 -3.85
N VAL A 430 16.70 -7.87 -4.84
CA VAL A 430 16.49 -9.17 -5.49
C VAL A 430 16.41 -8.95 -7.00
N CYS A 431 17.03 -9.84 -7.76
CA CYS A 431 16.99 -9.91 -9.21
C CYS A 431 16.29 -11.20 -9.67
N MET A 432 16.04 -11.33 -10.97
CA MET A 432 15.35 -12.48 -11.53
C MET A 432 15.86 -12.92 -12.90
N ASP A 433 15.62 -14.20 -13.16
CA ASP A 433 15.48 -14.75 -14.50
C ASP A 433 13.98 -14.86 -14.84
N TYR A 434 13.61 -14.59 -16.09
CA TYR A 434 12.22 -14.46 -16.52
C TYR A 434 12.00 -15.04 -17.92
N GLU A 435 11.09 -16.01 -18.02
CA GLU A 435 10.69 -16.64 -19.28
C GLU A 435 9.17 -16.49 -19.48
N PRO A 436 8.70 -15.59 -20.38
CA PRO A 436 7.29 -15.46 -20.69
C PRO A 436 6.83 -16.55 -21.66
N PHE A 437 5.59 -17.03 -21.53
CA PHE A 437 4.99 -18.02 -22.43
C PHE A 437 3.51 -17.68 -22.70
N GLU A 438 2.96 -18.19 -23.80
CA GLU A 438 1.56 -17.95 -24.17
C GLU A 438 0.59 -18.59 -23.16
N VAL A 439 -0.49 -17.89 -22.80
CA VAL A 439 -1.48 -18.37 -21.84
C VAL A 439 -2.88 -17.95 -22.27
N GLU A 440 -3.86 -18.84 -22.18
CA GLU A 440 -5.26 -18.51 -22.45
C GLU A 440 -5.94 -17.96 -21.20
N TYR A 441 -6.79 -16.95 -21.36
CA TYR A 441 -7.62 -16.44 -20.27
C TYR A 441 -8.81 -17.36 -20.02
N VAL A 442 -8.95 -17.82 -18.78
CA VAL A 442 -10.15 -18.48 -18.25
C VAL A 442 -10.52 -17.81 -16.94
N ALA A 443 -11.75 -17.28 -16.84
CA ALA A 443 -12.21 -16.60 -15.64
C ALA A 443 -12.05 -17.49 -14.39
N GLY A 444 -11.46 -16.93 -13.33
CA GLY A 444 -11.18 -17.66 -12.08
C GLY A 444 -9.95 -18.57 -12.13
N GLN A 445 -9.21 -18.61 -13.24
CA GLN A 445 -7.91 -19.29 -13.33
C GLN A 445 -6.78 -18.25 -13.42
N PRO A 446 -5.56 -18.58 -12.93
CA PRO A 446 -4.40 -17.71 -13.09
C PRO A 446 -4.13 -17.40 -14.57
N TYR A 447 -3.97 -16.11 -14.88
CA TYR A 447 -3.65 -15.55 -16.19
C TYR A 447 -2.27 -14.90 -16.16
N VAL A 448 -1.26 -15.67 -15.72
CA VAL A 448 0.13 -15.21 -15.56
C VAL A 448 0.86 -15.30 -16.89
N GLY A 449 1.36 -16.47 -17.29
CA GLY A 449 2.12 -16.64 -18.54
C GLY A 449 3.61 -16.35 -18.42
N ALA A 450 4.22 -16.66 -17.28
CA ALA A 450 5.67 -16.57 -17.10
C ALA A 450 6.19 -17.54 -16.04
N THR A 451 7.44 -17.97 -16.18
CA THR A 451 8.21 -18.70 -15.17
C THR A 451 9.38 -17.84 -14.70
N LEU A 452 9.62 -17.81 -13.39
CA LEU A 452 10.64 -16.97 -12.79
C LEU A 452 11.55 -17.76 -11.85
N SER A 453 12.77 -17.26 -11.69
CA SER A 453 13.66 -17.62 -10.59
C SER A 453 14.25 -16.35 -10.00
N MET A 454 14.26 -16.24 -8.67
CA MET A 454 14.71 -15.04 -7.97
C MET A 454 15.94 -15.32 -7.11
N TYR A 455 16.82 -14.34 -7.00
CA TYR A 455 18.11 -14.46 -6.30
C TYR A 455 18.68 -13.08 -5.93
N PRO A 456 19.61 -12.97 -4.96
CA PRO A 456 20.27 -11.69 -4.69
C PRO A 456 21.11 -11.22 -5.89
N PRO A 457 21.32 -9.91 -6.08
CA PRO A 457 22.21 -9.39 -7.12
C PRO A 457 23.60 -10.06 -7.11
N GLU A 458 24.21 -10.15 -8.29
CA GLU A 458 25.52 -10.81 -8.44
C GLU A 458 26.57 -10.19 -7.51
N GLY A 459 27.19 -11.03 -6.67
CA GLY A 459 28.21 -10.63 -5.71
C GLY A 459 27.68 -10.33 -4.31
N ASP A 460 26.37 -10.15 -4.15
CA ASP A 460 25.72 -9.87 -2.87
C ASP A 460 25.10 -11.13 -2.27
N THR A 461 24.80 -11.07 -0.97
CA THR A 461 24.25 -12.20 -0.20
C THR A 461 23.01 -11.85 0.62
N HIS A 462 22.67 -10.57 0.68
CA HIS A 462 21.51 -10.02 1.36
C HIS A 462 20.41 -9.74 0.33
N LEU A 463 19.15 -9.80 0.77
CA LEU A 463 17.98 -9.61 -0.10
C LEU A 463 17.23 -8.31 0.17
N GLY A 464 17.68 -7.47 1.11
CA GLY A 464 17.01 -6.23 1.44
C GLY A 464 17.96 -5.13 1.89
N ASN A 465 17.48 -3.90 1.82
CA ASN A 465 18.13 -2.76 2.47
C ASN A 465 17.08 -1.92 3.20
N PHE A 466 17.46 -1.30 4.31
CA PHE A 466 16.71 -0.18 4.87
C PHE A 466 17.47 1.10 4.57
N ILE A 467 16.89 2.01 3.78
CA ILE A 467 17.57 3.21 3.30
C ILE A 467 16.94 4.49 3.84
N ALA A 468 17.72 5.57 3.88
CA ALA A 468 17.18 6.92 3.83
C ALA A 468 17.33 7.53 2.44
N TRP A 469 16.30 8.22 1.99
CA TRP A 469 16.21 8.84 0.68
C TRP A 469 15.90 10.33 0.77
N ASP A 470 16.61 11.12 -0.01
CA ASP A 470 16.30 12.53 -0.25
C ASP A 470 15.55 12.68 -1.59
N ALA A 471 14.23 12.88 -1.51
CA ALA A 471 13.36 13.04 -2.67
C ALA A 471 13.58 14.37 -3.43
N ARG A 472 14.23 15.36 -2.81
CA ARG A 472 14.50 16.65 -3.45
C ARG A 472 15.59 16.53 -4.50
N GLU A 473 16.53 15.59 -4.30
CA GLU A 473 17.69 15.35 -5.17
C GLU A 473 17.65 13.98 -5.86
N GLY A 474 16.87 13.04 -5.34
CA GLY A 474 16.80 11.67 -5.81
C GLY A 474 18.04 10.86 -5.44
N LYS A 475 18.40 10.82 -4.14
CA LYS A 475 19.63 10.15 -3.67
C LYS A 475 19.42 9.38 -2.37
N ILE A 476 20.12 8.25 -2.26
CA ILE A 476 20.28 7.50 -1.01
C ILE A 476 21.25 8.26 -0.10
N VAL A 477 20.84 8.56 1.13
CA VAL A 477 21.67 9.25 2.14
C VAL A 477 22.48 8.26 2.96
N TRP A 478 21.85 7.15 3.37
CA TRP A 478 22.49 5.99 4.00
C TRP A 478 21.69 4.73 3.66
N SER A 479 22.34 3.57 3.77
CA SER A 479 21.74 2.26 3.52
C SER A 479 22.26 1.24 4.53
N ASN A 480 21.35 0.47 5.12
CA ASN A 480 21.65 -0.66 5.97
C ASN A 480 21.26 -1.96 5.25
N PRO A 481 22.20 -2.87 4.96
CA PRO A 481 21.85 -4.17 4.37
C PRO A 481 21.12 -5.05 5.39
N GLU A 482 20.12 -5.78 4.93
CA GLU A 482 19.32 -6.73 5.71
C GLU A 482 19.32 -8.10 5.04
N ARG A 483 19.49 -9.15 5.85
CA ARG A 483 19.65 -10.54 5.37
C ARG A 483 18.55 -10.91 4.36
N PHE A 484 17.31 -10.62 4.72
CA PHE A 484 16.15 -10.77 3.86
C PHE A 484 15.60 -9.38 3.49
N SER A 485 14.73 -9.34 2.48
CA SER A 485 13.95 -8.15 2.14
C SER A 485 13.30 -7.51 3.36
N VAL A 486 13.26 -6.17 3.40
CA VAL A 486 12.55 -5.45 4.47
C VAL A 486 11.09 -5.30 4.05
N TRP A 487 10.23 -6.18 4.54
CA TRP A 487 8.83 -6.30 4.10
C TRP A 487 7.81 -5.65 5.04
N SER A 488 8.28 -4.93 6.07
CA SER A 488 7.43 -4.23 7.02
C SER A 488 7.28 -2.75 6.68
N GLY A 489 6.14 -2.14 6.97
CA GLY A 489 6.02 -0.68 6.96
C GLY A 489 6.84 0.01 8.04
N ALA A 490 7.52 1.10 7.67
CA ALA A 490 8.33 1.90 8.57
C ALA A 490 7.49 2.89 9.41
N LEU A 491 8.08 3.39 10.50
CA LEU A 491 7.54 4.46 11.33
C LEU A 491 8.65 5.43 11.72
N ALA A 492 8.49 6.72 11.47
CA ALA A 492 9.39 7.76 11.98
C ALA A 492 8.76 8.54 13.14
N THR A 493 9.56 8.95 14.12
CA THR A 493 9.10 9.77 15.26
C THR A 493 9.80 11.12 15.34
N ALA A 494 9.20 12.07 16.05
CA ALA A 494 9.76 13.41 16.28
C ALA A 494 11.04 13.43 17.14
N SER A 495 11.39 12.30 17.75
CA SER A 495 12.64 12.09 18.48
C SER A 495 13.78 11.57 17.60
N ASP A 496 13.61 11.60 16.28
CA ASP A 496 14.58 11.17 15.26
C ASP A 496 14.98 9.69 15.41
N VAL A 497 14.02 8.84 15.79
CA VAL A 497 14.11 7.37 15.79
C VAL A 497 13.18 6.83 14.71
N VAL A 498 13.64 5.83 13.97
CA VAL A 498 12.86 5.16 12.92
C VAL A 498 12.76 3.68 13.23
N PHE A 499 11.56 3.12 13.17
CA PHE A 499 11.29 1.72 13.42
C PHE A 499 10.91 0.98 12.15
N TYR A 500 11.36 -0.26 12.03
CA TYR A 500 10.95 -1.22 11.00
C TYR A 500 11.13 -2.65 11.51
N GLY A 501 10.47 -3.59 10.87
CA GLY A 501 10.56 -5.03 11.12
C GLY A 501 11.33 -5.76 10.01
N THR A 502 11.91 -6.91 10.35
CA THR A 502 12.58 -7.79 9.37
C THR A 502 11.85 -9.13 9.23
N LEU A 503 12.07 -9.83 8.12
CA LEU A 503 11.42 -11.11 7.83
C LEU A 503 11.87 -12.24 8.78
N GLU A 504 13.06 -12.18 9.38
CA GLU A 504 13.47 -13.06 10.47
C GLU A 504 12.87 -12.67 11.83
N GLY A 505 12.05 -11.62 11.89
CA GLY A 505 11.26 -11.22 13.05
C GLY A 505 12.02 -10.38 14.05
N TYR A 506 12.87 -9.45 13.60
CA TYR A 506 13.37 -8.39 14.47
C TYR A 506 12.57 -7.11 14.25
N LEU A 507 11.98 -6.55 15.31
CA LEU A 507 11.64 -5.13 15.34
C LEU A 507 12.92 -4.37 15.65
N LYS A 508 13.32 -3.44 14.78
CA LYS A 508 14.54 -2.63 14.90
C LYS A 508 14.17 -1.17 15.07
N ALA A 509 15.03 -0.44 15.77
CA ALA A 509 15.02 1.01 15.85
C ALA A 509 16.38 1.55 15.38
N VAL A 510 16.37 2.51 14.46
CA VAL A 510 17.58 3.15 13.92
C VAL A 510 17.56 4.66 14.14
N ASP A 511 18.74 5.25 14.18
CA ASP A 511 18.91 6.70 14.15
C ASP A 511 18.52 7.26 12.78
N ALA A 512 17.61 8.24 12.77
CA ALA A 512 17.08 8.83 11.54
C ALA A 512 18.15 9.46 10.62
N GLN A 513 19.26 9.99 11.17
CA GLN A 513 20.24 10.72 10.36
C GLN A 513 21.37 9.82 9.83
N SER A 514 21.75 8.79 10.59
CA SER A 514 22.91 7.95 10.31
C SER A 514 22.56 6.51 9.95
N GLY A 515 21.32 6.07 10.17
CA GLY A 515 20.92 4.67 10.00
C GLY A 515 21.44 3.73 11.09
N ARG A 516 22.22 4.20 12.07
CA ARG A 516 22.80 3.33 13.10
C ARG A 516 21.71 2.60 13.90
N GLU A 517 21.78 1.27 13.97
CA GLU A 517 20.92 0.45 14.84
C GLU A 517 21.12 0.88 16.31
N LEU A 518 20.01 1.24 16.96
CA LEU A 518 19.95 1.69 18.35
C LEU A 518 19.42 0.60 19.27
N TRP A 519 18.51 -0.23 18.74
CA TRP A 519 17.82 -1.26 19.49
C TRP A 519 17.21 -2.28 18.53
N ARG A 520 17.05 -3.53 19.00
CA ARG A 520 16.25 -4.55 18.33
C ARG A 520 15.64 -5.55 19.30
N PHE A 521 14.54 -6.17 18.90
CA PHE A 521 13.89 -7.24 19.66
C PHE A 521 13.35 -8.33 18.73
N LYS A 522 13.48 -9.60 19.14
CA LYS A 522 12.99 -10.76 18.38
C LYS A 522 11.51 -11.03 18.66
N THR A 523 10.64 -10.72 17.71
CA THR A 523 9.21 -11.07 17.73
C THR A 523 8.99 -12.58 17.46
N PRO A 524 7.81 -13.12 17.81
CA PRO A 524 7.51 -14.55 17.64
C PRO A 524 7.60 -15.07 16.21
N SER A 525 7.33 -14.20 15.22
CA SER A 525 7.40 -14.51 13.79
C SER A 525 8.01 -13.33 13.01
N GLY A 526 8.30 -13.54 11.72
CA GLY A 526 8.69 -12.53 10.76
C GLY A 526 7.66 -11.42 10.64
N ILE A 527 8.13 -10.21 10.32
CA ILE A 527 7.29 -9.01 10.30
C ILE A 527 7.07 -8.58 8.85
N ILE A 528 5.81 -8.64 8.41
CA ILE A 528 5.32 -8.03 7.17
C ILE A 528 4.26 -6.94 7.45
N GLY A 529 3.90 -6.75 8.72
CA GLY A 529 3.03 -5.68 9.18
C GLY A 529 3.75 -4.32 9.23
N ASN A 530 3.01 -3.29 9.60
CA ASN A 530 3.50 -1.93 9.67
C ASN A 530 3.67 -1.51 11.12
N VAL A 531 4.79 -0.86 11.45
CA VAL A 531 4.98 -0.33 12.81
C VAL A 531 4.09 0.88 13.02
N ASN A 532 3.41 0.97 14.15
CA ASN A 532 2.67 2.15 14.58
C ASN A 532 2.95 2.50 16.05
N THR A 533 2.58 3.72 16.46
CA THR A 533 2.76 4.21 17.84
C THR A 533 1.52 4.94 18.32
N TYR A 534 1.31 4.95 19.63
CA TYR A 534 0.20 5.63 20.28
C TYR A 534 0.58 5.98 21.72
N LYS A 535 -0.26 6.73 22.42
CA LYS A 535 -0.09 7.06 23.84
C LYS A 535 -1.31 6.64 24.63
N HIS A 536 -1.10 5.89 25.70
CA HIS A 536 -2.15 5.48 26.62
C HIS A 536 -1.68 5.71 28.06
N ASN A 537 -2.54 6.29 28.92
CA ASN A 537 -2.20 6.63 30.31
C ASN A 537 -0.84 7.35 30.46
N ASN A 538 -0.60 8.33 29.60
CA ASN A 538 0.64 9.11 29.51
C ASN A 538 1.93 8.36 29.11
N LYS A 539 1.82 7.09 28.71
CA LYS A 539 2.94 6.29 28.23
C LYS A 539 2.83 6.06 26.71
N GLN A 540 3.93 6.28 26.00
CA GLN A 540 4.07 5.99 24.59
C GLN A 540 4.31 4.49 24.41
N TYR A 541 3.64 3.92 23.42
CA TYR A 541 3.79 2.54 23.02
C TYR A 541 4.16 2.44 21.54
N ILE A 542 4.93 1.42 21.19
CA ILE A 542 5.15 0.97 19.81
C ILE A 542 4.44 -0.36 19.65
N SER A 543 3.69 -0.56 18.57
CA SER A 543 3.03 -1.83 18.27
C SER A 543 3.38 -2.33 16.88
N ILE A 544 3.42 -3.65 16.74
CA ILE A 544 3.72 -4.33 15.47
C ILE A 544 3.05 -5.70 15.41
N LEU A 545 2.47 -6.03 14.26
CA LEU A 545 1.99 -7.38 13.95
C LEU A 545 3.15 -8.23 13.42
N SER A 546 3.25 -9.45 13.93
CA SER A 546 4.19 -10.47 13.47
C SER A 546 3.43 -11.72 13.03
N GLY A 547 3.86 -12.29 11.90
CA GLY A 547 3.20 -13.36 11.19
C GLY A 547 3.71 -13.35 9.76
N VAL A 548 4.79 -14.09 9.52
CA VAL A 548 5.45 -14.14 8.21
C VAL A 548 4.48 -14.74 7.17
N GLY A 549 4.53 -14.20 5.96
CA GLY A 549 3.65 -14.53 4.86
C GLY A 549 3.83 -13.51 3.74
N GLY A 550 2.75 -13.12 3.07
CA GLY A 550 2.84 -12.36 1.83
C GLY A 550 3.62 -13.14 0.78
N TRP A 551 4.13 -12.45 -0.25
CA TRP A 551 4.89 -13.12 -1.30
C TRP A 551 6.26 -13.63 -0.81
N ALA A 552 6.99 -12.85 -0.02
CA ALA A 552 8.29 -13.25 0.52
C ALA A 552 8.24 -14.49 1.43
N GLY A 553 7.12 -14.71 2.12
CA GLY A 553 6.89 -15.87 2.99
C GLY A 553 6.09 -17.00 2.35
N ILE A 554 5.80 -16.96 1.04
CA ILE A 554 4.79 -17.84 0.42
C ILE A 554 5.12 -19.33 0.55
N GLY A 555 6.40 -19.70 0.44
CA GLY A 555 6.85 -21.10 0.61
C GLY A 555 6.65 -21.62 2.03
N MET A 556 6.57 -20.74 3.03
CA MET A 556 6.22 -21.12 4.40
C MET A 556 4.70 -21.13 4.63
N ALA A 557 3.96 -20.27 3.92
CA ALA A 557 2.52 -20.17 4.03
C ALA A 557 1.80 -21.33 3.32
N ILE A 558 2.42 -21.90 2.27
CA ILE A 558 1.88 -23.00 1.47
C ILE A 558 2.92 -24.14 1.45
N PRO A 559 2.79 -25.14 2.34
CA PRO A 559 3.80 -26.19 2.51
C PRO A 559 4.03 -27.08 1.29
N SER A 560 3.13 -27.07 0.29
CA SER A 560 3.29 -27.85 -0.94
C SER A 560 4.20 -27.21 -1.99
N LEU A 561 4.69 -25.99 -1.74
CA LEU A 561 5.64 -25.31 -2.63
C LEU A 561 7.07 -25.62 -2.17
N GLU A 562 7.80 -26.41 -2.95
CA GLU A 562 9.12 -26.93 -2.57
C GLU A 562 10.21 -26.60 -3.60
N ASN A 563 9.83 -26.35 -4.85
CA ASN A 563 10.78 -26.08 -5.93
C ASN A 563 11.19 -24.61 -5.94
N ASP A 564 12.39 -24.32 -6.43
CA ASP A 564 12.93 -22.96 -6.39
C ASP A 564 12.13 -21.97 -7.28
N SER A 565 11.48 -22.46 -8.34
CA SER A 565 10.59 -21.67 -9.22
C SER A 565 9.15 -21.56 -8.72
N ASP A 566 8.75 -22.34 -7.70
CA ASP A 566 7.40 -22.29 -7.15
C ASP A 566 7.12 -20.92 -6.53
N GLY A 567 5.83 -20.55 -6.42
CA GLY A 567 5.44 -19.24 -5.89
C GLY A 567 6.01 -18.09 -6.70
N LEU A 568 6.11 -18.26 -8.03
CA LEU A 568 6.65 -17.28 -8.98
C LEU A 568 8.11 -16.91 -8.66
N GLY A 569 8.92 -17.90 -8.28
CA GLY A 569 10.36 -17.76 -7.99
C GLY A 569 10.71 -17.34 -6.56
N ALA A 570 9.74 -16.89 -5.75
CA ALA A 570 9.99 -16.42 -4.39
C ALA A 570 10.40 -17.58 -3.45
N VAL A 571 9.90 -18.80 -3.66
CA VAL A 571 10.21 -19.95 -2.79
C VAL A 571 11.71 -20.24 -2.78
N GLY A 572 12.37 -20.18 -3.94
CA GLY A 572 13.82 -20.32 -4.05
C GLY A 572 14.59 -19.18 -3.37
N ALA A 573 14.24 -17.92 -3.67
CA ALA A 573 14.93 -16.75 -3.12
C ALA A 573 14.91 -16.71 -1.58
N TYR A 574 13.78 -17.08 -0.97
CA TYR A 574 13.58 -17.02 0.48
C TYR A 574 13.68 -18.39 1.17
N LYS A 575 14.25 -19.41 0.53
CA LYS A 575 14.36 -20.78 1.08
C LYS A 575 14.96 -20.83 2.49
N ALA A 576 15.97 -20.00 2.74
CA ALA A 576 16.65 -19.91 4.03
C ALA A 576 15.79 -19.27 5.14
N LEU A 577 14.69 -18.57 4.82
CA LEU A 577 13.85 -17.85 5.78
C LEU A 577 13.23 -18.79 6.83
N SER A 578 12.87 -20.01 6.42
CA SER A 578 12.34 -21.07 7.27
C SER A 578 13.27 -21.48 8.43
N SER A 579 14.58 -21.18 8.32
CA SER A 579 15.55 -21.43 9.39
C SER A 579 15.53 -20.36 10.49
N TRP A 580 14.81 -19.25 10.30
CA TRP A 580 14.82 -18.08 11.20
C TRP A 580 13.46 -17.77 11.83
N THR A 581 12.39 -18.16 11.17
CA THR A 581 11.02 -17.88 11.61
C THR A 581 10.08 -19.03 11.24
N ASN A 582 8.88 -19.02 11.81
CA ASN A 582 7.72 -19.83 11.41
C ASN A 582 6.51 -18.93 11.23
N LEU A 583 5.40 -19.47 10.72
CA LEU A 583 4.12 -18.76 10.67
C LEU A 583 3.70 -18.29 12.08
N GLY A 584 2.93 -17.21 12.14
CA GLY A 584 2.43 -16.66 13.39
C GLY A 584 1.26 -15.71 13.17
N GLY A 585 0.83 -15.08 14.25
CA GLY A 585 -0.23 -14.08 14.28
C GLY A 585 -0.28 -13.43 15.65
N VAL A 586 0.70 -12.57 15.92
CA VAL A 586 0.88 -11.95 17.24
C VAL A 586 1.13 -10.46 17.08
N LEU A 587 0.29 -9.66 17.73
CA LEU A 587 0.56 -8.26 18.02
C LEU A 587 1.52 -8.19 19.21
N SER A 588 2.65 -7.52 19.03
CA SER A 588 3.61 -7.22 20.09
C SER A 588 3.60 -5.73 20.39
N VAL A 589 3.53 -5.37 21.68
CA VAL A 589 3.48 -3.97 22.12
C VAL A 589 4.64 -3.67 23.06
N PHE A 590 5.30 -2.54 22.85
CA PHE A 590 6.54 -2.15 23.51
C PHE A 590 6.42 -0.78 24.17
N SER A 591 7.11 -0.57 25.29
CA SER A 591 7.21 0.73 25.97
C SER A 591 8.47 0.77 26.86
N LEU A 592 8.84 1.96 27.35
CA LEU A 592 9.96 2.15 28.29
C LEU A 592 9.69 1.59 29.69
#